data_AF-A0A8S0RPV3-F1
#
_entry.id   AF-A0A8S0RPV3-F1
#
_cell.length_a   1.000
_cell.length_b   1.000
_cell.length_c   1.000
_cell.angle_alpha   90.00
_cell.angle_beta   90.00
_cell.angle_gamma   90.00
#
_symmetry.space_group_name_H-M   'P 1'
#
loop_
_entity.id
_entity.type
_entity.pdbx_description
1 polymer ?
#
loop_
_entity_poly.entity_id
_entity_poly.type
_entity_poly.pdbx_seq_one_letter_code
_entity_poly.pdbx_strand_id
1 'polypeptide(L)'
;MLNTLDGVRDEMGVSLTPWVIWTKAWTAEENRHGDLLNKYLYLSGWVDMRQIEKTIEYLIGSGMDPWTENSTYLGLIYTSFQERATFISHGKTARHAKDHGDVKLAQICGIIAADERRHETAYTKKVEKLFEIDPNGTVLAFADVMRKKISMPAHLMYDGQGQKAQDYVCVLPPRIRRLEERAQGRTKQGPRLPFRWIYDREGTTLSA
;
A
#
# COMPACT_ATOMS: atom_id res chain seq x y z
N MET A 1 -8.29 -6.83 -7.49
CA MET A 1 -7.58 -6.03 -8.50
C MET A 1 -6.93 -6.90 -9.57
N LEU A 2 -5.93 -7.76 -9.29
CA LEU A 2 -5.23 -8.52 -10.36
C LEU A 2 -6.16 -9.33 -11.28
N ASN A 3 -7.22 -9.95 -10.74
CA ASN A 3 -8.22 -10.67 -11.53
C ASN A 3 -9.20 -9.79 -12.33
N THR A 4 -9.02 -8.47 -12.34
CA THR A 4 -9.74 -7.57 -13.26
C THR A 4 -8.91 -7.26 -14.51
N LEU A 5 -7.63 -7.64 -14.55
CA LEU A 5 -6.72 -7.25 -15.63
C LEU A 5 -6.86 -8.16 -16.86
N ASP A 6 -7.07 -7.56 -18.02
CA ASP A 6 -7.29 -8.26 -19.28
C ASP A 6 -6.04 -9.00 -19.75
N GLY A 7 -6.24 -10.24 -20.19
CA GLY A 7 -5.18 -11.14 -20.65
C GLY A 7 -4.43 -11.88 -19.54
N VAL A 8 -4.62 -11.52 -18.26
CA VAL A 8 -3.91 -12.15 -17.12
C VAL A 8 -4.83 -12.65 -16.00
N ARG A 9 -6.12 -12.29 -16.00
CA ARG A 9 -7.11 -12.70 -14.99
C ARG A 9 -7.38 -14.20 -14.96
N ASP A 10 -7.77 -14.71 -13.80
CA ASP A 10 -8.27 -16.07 -13.63
C ASP A 10 -9.76 -16.16 -14.00
N GLU A 11 -10.07 -16.74 -15.15
CA GLU A 11 -11.46 -16.92 -15.64
C GLU A 11 -12.26 -17.94 -14.82
N MET A 12 -11.60 -18.92 -14.19
CA MET A 12 -12.25 -20.09 -13.61
C MET A 12 -11.96 -20.30 -12.11
N GLY A 13 -11.09 -19.48 -11.52
CA GLY A 13 -10.57 -19.68 -10.15
C GLY A 13 -9.56 -20.84 -10.04
N VAL A 14 -9.38 -21.64 -11.09
CA VAL A 14 -8.53 -22.82 -11.15
C VAL A 14 -7.62 -22.84 -12.38
N SER A 15 -7.55 -21.73 -13.12
CA SER A 15 -6.68 -21.64 -14.30
C SER A 15 -5.21 -21.88 -13.93
N LEU A 16 -4.48 -22.51 -14.86
CA LEU A 16 -3.07 -22.89 -14.72
C LEU A 16 -2.15 -22.04 -15.62
N THR A 17 -2.63 -20.91 -16.14
CA THR A 17 -1.73 -20.00 -16.86
C THR A 17 -0.66 -19.45 -15.90
N PRO A 18 0.56 -19.17 -16.38
CA PRO A 18 1.62 -18.62 -15.52
C PRO A 18 1.21 -17.34 -14.78
N TRP A 19 0.36 -16.51 -15.40
CA TRP A 19 -0.21 -15.31 -14.80
C TRP A 19 -1.09 -15.63 -13.59
N VAL A 20 -1.97 -16.62 -13.71
CA VAL A 20 -2.87 -17.02 -12.64
C VAL A 20 -2.12 -17.73 -11.51
N ILE A 21 -1.14 -18.58 -11.86
CA ILE A 21 -0.25 -19.22 -10.88
C ILE A 21 0.48 -18.14 -10.07
N TRP A 22 1.03 -17.12 -10.73
CA TRP A 22 1.64 -15.97 -10.05
C TRP A 22 0.64 -15.27 -9.13
N THR A 23 -0.54 -14.89 -9.62
CA THR A 23 -1.55 -14.18 -8.83
C THR A 23 -1.96 -14.95 -7.58
N LYS A 24 -2.11 -16.28 -7.67
CA LYS A 24 -2.44 -17.14 -6.53
C LYS A 24 -1.28 -17.24 -5.54
N ALA A 25 -0.07 -17.49 -6.03
CA ALA A 25 1.13 -17.62 -5.20
C ALA A 25 1.45 -16.30 -4.48
N TRP A 26 1.39 -15.17 -5.19
CA TRP A 26 1.54 -13.83 -4.62
C TRP A 26 0.51 -13.59 -3.53
N THR A 27 -0.78 -13.81 -3.81
CA THR A 27 -1.85 -13.64 -2.80
C THR A 27 -1.62 -14.52 -1.56
N ALA A 28 -1.13 -15.74 -1.74
CA ALA A 28 -0.81 -16.64 -0.64
C ALA A 28 0.41 -16.16 0.17
N GLU A 29 1.42 -15.59 -0.47
CA GLU A 29 2.55 -14.96 0.22
C GLU A 29 2.10 -13.75 1.05
N GLU A 30 1.32 -12.86 0.45
CA GLU A 30 0.77 -11.62 1.03
C GLU A 30 -0.12 -11.87 2.25
N ASN A 31 -0.94 -12.93 2.23
CA ASN A 31 -1.83 -13.25 3.34
C ASN A 31 -1.07 -13.37 4.67
N ARG A 32 0.16 -13.89 4.63
CA ARG A 32 0.99 -14.09 5.83
C ARG A 32 1.42 -12.76 6.46
N HIS A 33 1.52 -11.68 5.69
CA HIS A 33 1.93 -10.37 6.21
C HIS A 33 0.86 -9.81 7.14
N GLY A 34 -0.39 -9.82 6.69
CA GLY A 34 -1.55 -9.42 7.48
C GLY A 34 -1.71 -10.27 8.74
N ASP A 35 -1.63 -11.60 8.59
CA ASP A 35 -1.75 -12.54 9.72
C ASP A 35 -0.70 -12.29 10.82
N LEU A 36 0.56 -12.07 10.41
CA LEU A 36 1.66 -11.87 11.34
C LEU A 36 1.55 -10.52 12.08
N LEU A 37 1.25 -9.44 11.35
CA LEU A 37 1.07 -8.11 11.95
C LEU A 37 -0.17 -8.06 12.85
N ASN A 38 -1.28 -8.67 12.43
CA ASN A 38 -2.50 -8.72 13.22
C ASN A 38 -2.25 -9.40 14.58
N LYS A 39 -1.62 -10.59 14.58
CA LYS A 39 -1.31 -11.32 15.82
C LYS A 39 -0.31 -10.57 16.70
N TYR A 40 0.70 -9.94 16.11
CA TYR A 40 1.65 -9.09 16.86
C TYR A 40 0.91 -7.93 17.55
N LEU A 41 0.08 -7.18 16.82
CA LEU A 41 -0.69 -6.07 17.36
C LEU A 41 -1.67 -6.52 18.46
N TYR A 42 -2.38 -7.63 18.23
CA TYR A 42 -3.27 -8.23 19.21
C TYR A 42 -2.55 -8.57 20.53
N LEU A 43 -1.41 -9.26 20.43
CA LEU A 43 -0.64 -9.68 21.61
C LEU A 43 0.11 -8.52 22.29
N SER A 44 0.37 -7.43 21.58
CA SER A 44 1.04 -6.24 22.16
C SER A 44 0.21 -5.57 23.25
N GLY A 45 -1.13 -5.64 23.15
CA GLY A 45 -2.06 -4.93 24.03
C GLY A 45 -1.98 -3.39 23.92
N TRP A 46 -1.28 -2.85 22.92
CA TRP A 46 -1.09 -1.40 22.77
C TRP A 46 -2.18 -0.72 21.96
N VAL A 47 -2.98 -1.49 21.23
CA VAL A 47 -3.97 -1.00 20.27
C VAL A 47 -5.36 -1.54 20.55
N ASP A 48 -6.38 -0.76 20.20
CA ASP A 48 -7.78 -1.18 20.21
C ASP A 48 -8.07 -2.05 18.98
N MET A 49 -7.98 -3.36 19.15
CA MET A 49 -8.21 -4.33 18.08
C MET A 49 -9.63 -4.26 17.50
N ARG A 50 -10.64 -3.92 18.31
CA ARG A 50 -12.02 -3.76 17.82
C ARG A 50 -12.12 -2.61 16.83
N GLN A 51 -11.41 -1.51 17.10
CA GLN A 51 -11.38 -0.38 16.18
C GLN A 51 -10.57 -0.68 14.92
N ILE A 52 -9.48 -1.44 15.01
CA ILE A 52 -8.72 -1.90 13.83
C ILE A 52 -9.57 -2.83 12.95
N GLU A 53 -10.23 -3.83 13.54
CA GLU A 53 -11.09 -4.79 12.83
C GLU A 53 -12.24 -4.09 12.12
N LYS A 54 -12.90 -3.12 12.79
CA LYS A 54 -13.93 -2.29 12.17
C LYS A 54 -13.40 -1.47 10.98
N THR A 55 -12.19 -0.93 11.08
CA THR A 55 -11.57 -0.22 9.95
C THR A 55 -11.26 -1.15 8.78
N ILE A 56 -10.76 -2.37 9.06
CA ILE A 56 -10.51 -3.40 8.04
C ILE A 56 -11.82 -3.78 7.34
N GLU A 57 -12.89 -4.00 8.09
CA GLU A 57 -14.22 -4.32 7.55
C GLU A 57 -14.71 -3.22 6.59
N TYR A 58 -14.64 -1.95 6.99
CA TYR A 58 -15.00 -0.84 6.11
C TYR A 58 -14.11 -0.75 4.88
N LEU A 59 -12.80 -0.95 5.03
CA LEU A 59 -11.86 -0.85 3.91
C LEU A 59 -12.13 -1.95 2.88
N ILE A 60 -12.34 -3.19 3.32
CA ILE A 60 -12.69 -4.31 2.42
C ILE A 60 -14.03 -4.04 1.74
N GLY A 61 -15.04 -3.58 2.48
CA GLY A 61 -16.36 -3.26 1.93
C GLY A 61 -16.35 -2.07 0.96
N SER A 62 -15.45 -1.10 1.15
CA SER A 62 -15.28 0.03 0.24
C SER A 62 -14.51 -0.36 -1.02
N GLY A 63 -13.66 -1.37 -0.93
CA GLY A 63 -12.75 -1.75 -2.00
C GLY A 63 -11.75 -0.65 -2.31
N MET A 64 -11.27 -0.63 -3.56
CA MET A 64 -10.33 0.35 -4.06
C MET A 64 -10.47 0.46 -5.58
N ASP A 65 -10.43 1.68 -6.10
CA ASP A 65 -10.21 1.94 -7.52
C ASP A 65 -8.75 2.39 -7.76
N PRO A 66 -7.90 1.56 -8.39
CA PRO A 66 -6.54 1.92 -8.74
C PRO A 66 -6.43 2.70 -10.07
N TRP A 67 -7.55 2.96 -10.76
CA TRP A 67 -7.62 3.64 -12.06
C TRP A 67 -6.82 2.94 -13.16
N THR A 68 -6.73 1.61 -13.08
CA THR A 68 -5.99 0.77 -14.02
C THR A 68 -6.82 0.33 -15.22
N GLU A 69 -8.12 0.61 -15.26
CA GLU A 69 -8.99 0.42 -16.44
C GLU A 69 -8.91 -0.99 -17.04
N ASN A 70 -8.78 -2.02 -16.20
CA ASN A 70 -8.55 -3.42 -16.61
C ASN A 70 -7.27 -3.64 -17.43
N SER A 71 -6.47 -2.60 -17.70
CA SER A 71 -5.25 -2.69 -18.49
C SER A 71 -4.12 -3.36 -17.73
N THR A 72 -3.59 -4.44 -18.30
CA THR A 72 -2.40 -5.12 -17.75
C THR A 72 -1.17 -4.20 -17.72
N TYR A 73 -1.03 -3.26 -18.66
CA TYR A 73 0.07 -2.29 -18.64
C TYR A 73 -0.04 -1.38 -17.41
N LEU A 74 -1.19 -0.75 -17.21
CA LEU A 74 -1.43 0.13 -16.06
C LEU A 74 -1.32 -0.65 -14.74
N GLY A 75 -1.89 -1.85 -14.68
CA GLY A 75 -1.86 -2.72 -13.51
C GLY A 75 -0.44 -3.10 -13.09
N LEU A 76 0.41 -3.56 -14.02
CA LEU A 76 1.79 -3.99 -13.70
C LEU A 76 2.69 -2.81 -13.30
N ILE A 77 2.49 -1.65 -13.91
CA ILE A 77 3.20 -0.42 -13.52
C ILE A 77 2.76 -0.02 -12.12
N TYR A 78 1.45 0.04 -11.88
CA TYR A 78 0.90 0.37 -10.56
C TYR A 78 1.42 -0.56 -9.45
N THR A 79 1.41 -1.88 -9.66
CA THR A 79 1.93 -2.83 -8.66
C THR A 79 3.42 -2.65 -8.43
N SER A 80 4.22 -2.41 -9.47
CA SER A 80 5.67 -2.15 -9.31
C SER A 80 5.95 -1.00 -8.33
N PHE A 81 5.15 0.07 -8.38
CA PHE A 81 5.28 1.18 -7.43
C PHE A 81 4.80 0.85 -6.03
N GLN A 82 3.68 0.14 -5.91
CA GLN A 82 3.12 -0.21 -4.59
C GLN A 82 4.06 -1.11 -3.81
N GLU A 83 4.60 -2.15 -4.46
CA GLU A 83 5.57 -3.09 -3.86
C GLU A 83 6.84 -2.37 -3.42
N ARG A 84 7.27 -1.36 -4.20
CA ARG A 84 8.39 -0.51 -3.79
C ARG A 84 8.05 0.34 -2.56
N ALA A 85 6.83 0.89 -2.51
CA ALA A 85 6.37 1.73 -1.41
C ALA A 85 6.25 0.93 -0.10
N THR A 86 5.68 -0.28 -0.15
CA THR A 86 5.57 -1.20 0.99
C THR A 86 6.94 -1.68 1.45
N PHE A 87 7.85 -2.03 0.53
CA PHE A 87 9.25 -2.34 0.86
C PHE A 87 9.91 -1.23 1.68
N ILE A 88 9.81 0.02 1.22
CA ILE A 88 10.41 1.17 1.90
C ILE A 88 9.73 1.40 3.26
N SER A 89 8.41 1.27 3.32
CA SER A 89 7.62 1.46 4.55
C SER A 89 8.02 0.43 5.61
N HIS A 90 7.95 -0.87 5.29
CA HIS A 90 8.33 -1.95 6.20
C HIS A 90 9.81 -1.87 6.60
N GLY A 91 10.71 -1.54 5.67
CA GLY A 91 12.14 -1.36 5.99
C GLY A 91 12.43 -0.16 6.91
N LYS A 92 11.62 0.91 6.83
CA LYS A 92 11.70 2.03 7.79
C LYS A 92 11.15 1.63 9.16
N THR A 93 9.98 1.00 9.21
CA THR A 93 9.38 0.51 10.46
C THR A 93 10.29 -0.50 11.16
N ALA A 94 10.94 -1.39 10.41
CA ALA A 94 11.91 -2.35 10.96
C ALA A 94 13.08 -1.67 11.68
N ARG A 95 13.66 -0.62 11.06
CA ARG A 95 14.73 0.17 11.68
C ARG A 95 14.23 0.90 12.92
N HIS A 96 13.07 1.55 12.83
CA HIS A 96 12.49 2.27 13.95
C HIS A 96 12.19 1.35 15.15
N ALA A 97 11.64 0.16 14.90
CA ALA A 97 11.41 -0.85 15.92
C ALA A 97 12.71 -1.28 16.60
N LYS A 98 13.78 -1.51 15.82
CA LYS A 98 15.10 -1.85 16.34
C LYS A 98 15.68 -0.73 17.21
N ASP A 99 15.54 0.52 16.78
CA ASP A 99 16.01 1.70 17.52
C ASP A 99 15.29 1.85 18.89
N HIS A 100 14.05 1.36 18.99
CA HIS A 100 13.26 1.33 20.22
C HIS A 100 13.43 0.02 21.02
N GLY A 101 14.39 -0.84 20.62
CA GLY A 101 14.70 -2.09 21.32
C GLY A 101 13.77 -3.26 21.00
N ASP A 102 12.76 -3.10 20.15
CA ASP A 102 11.90 -4.20 19.71
C ASP A 102 12.51 -4.94 18.51
N VAL A 103 13.44 -5.84 18.83
CA VAL A 103 14.13 -6.67 17.84
C VAL A 103 13.17 -7.64 17.13
N LYS A 104 12.07 -8.04 17.77
CA LYS A 104 11.11 -8.99 17.18
C LYS A 104 10.21 -8.30 16.16
N LEU A 105 9.70 -7.12 16.46
CA LEU A 105 9.00 -6.30 15.47
C LEU A 105 9.93 -5.92 14.31
N ALA A 106 11.20 -5.58 14.60
CA ALA A 106 12.18 -5.31 13.57
C ALA A 106 12.36 -6.51 12.61
N GLN A 107 12.43 -7.73 13.16
CA GLN A 107 12.51 -8.95 12.37
C GLN A 107 11.24 -9.20 11.55
N ILE A 108 10.06 -9.02 12.14
CA ILE A 108 8.76 -9.16 11.46
C ILE A 108 8.69 -8.22 10.24
N CYS A 109 8.92 -6.92 10.45
CA CYS A 109 8.90 -5.95 9.37
C CYS A 109 10.00 -6.21 8.32
N GLY A 110 11.18 -6.69 8.74
CA GLY A 110 12.27 -7.03 7.82
C GLY A 110 11.95 -8.22 6.92
N ILE A 111 11.26 -9.24 7.44
CA ILE A 111 10.83 -10.41 6.65
C ILE A 111 9.78 -9.99 5.62
N ILE A 112 8.79 -9.21 6.04
CA ILE A 112 7.77 -8.68 5.13
C ILE A 112 8.44 -7.87 4.02
N ALA A 113 9.31 -6.90 4.37
CA ALA A 113 10.06 -6.12 3.38
C ALA A 113 10.87 -6.99 2.39
N ALA A 114 11.43 -8.11 2.83
CA ALA A 114 12.14 -9.01 1.93
C ALA A 114 11.22 -9.66 0.88
N ASP A 115 9.96 -9.94 1.24
CA ASP A 115 8.94 -10.41 0.32
C ASP A 115 8.56 -9.32 -0.69
N GLU A 116 8.25 -8.11 -0.22
CA GLU A 116 7.94 -6.93 -1.07
C GLU A 116 9.04 -6.69 -2.12
N ARG A 117 10.32 -6.85 -1.72
CA ARG A 117 11.45 -6.67 -2.64
C ARG A 117 11.48 -7.71 -3.76
N ARG A 118 11.09 -8.95 -3.47
CA ARG A 118 10.99 -10.01 -4.49
C ARG A 118 9.82 -9.74 -5.43
N HIS A 119 8.69 -9.29 -4.90
CA HIS A 119 7.51 -8.92 -5.69
C HIS A 119 7.79 -7.70 -6.58
N GLU A 120 8.40 -6.63 -6.04
CA GLU A 120 8.90 -5.47 -6.78
C GLU A 120 9.75 -5.93 -7.98
N THR A 121 10.71 -6.82 -7.72
CA THR A 121 11.61 -7.35 -8.76
C THR A 121 10.83 -8.13 -9.84
N ALA A 122 9.83 -8.91 -9.45
CA ALA A 122 9.02 -9.66 -10.41
C ALA A 122 8.14 -8.75 -11.28
N TYR A 123 7.50 -7.74 -10.71
CA TYR A 123 6.67 -6.79 -11.47
C TYR A 123 7.51 -5.89 -12.37
N THR A 124 8.64 -5.37 -11.88
CA THR A 124 9.54 -4.55 -12.69
C THR A 124 10.11 -5.32 -13.89
N LYS A 125 10.46 -6.61 -13.74
CA LYS A 125 10.86 -7.47 -14.88
C LYS A 125 9.74 -7.68 -15.89
N LYS A 126 8.48 -7.77 -15.45
CA LYS A 126 7.33 -7.86 -16.38
C LYS A 126 7.18 -6.56 -17.17
N VAL A 127 7.30 -5.41 -16.52
CA VAL A 127 7.25 -4.09 -17.18
C VAL A 127 8.46 -3.89 -18.11
N GLU A 128 9.65 -4.31 -17.71
CA GLU A 128 10.85 -4.32 -18.56
C GLU A 128 10.59 -5.10 -19.85
N LYS A 129 9.97 -6.28 -19.76
CA LYS A 129 9.62 -7.05 -20.94
C LYS A 129 8.57 -6.37 -21.82
N LEU A 130 7.63 -5.63 -21.22
CA LEU A 130 6.68 -4.80 -21.99
C LEU A 130 7.39 -3.66 -22.73
N PHE A 131 8.41 -3.03 -22.14
CA PHE A 131 9.23 -2.04 -22.84
C PHE A 131 10.00 -2.61 -24.03
N GLU A 132 10.38 -3.90 -24.00
CA GLU A 132 11.01 -4.55 -25.15
C GLU A 132 10.02 -4.85 -26.29
N ILE A 133 8.80 -5.29 -25.95
CA ILE A 133 7.81 -5.78 -26.94
C ILE A 133 6.95 -4.63 -27.49
N ASP A 134 6.50 -3.71 -26.63
CA ASP A 134 5.69 -2.55 -26.99
C ASP A 134 6.18 -1.29 -26.24
N PRO A 135 7.32 -0.71 -26.68
CA PRO A 135 7.88 0.47 -26.03
C PRO A 135 6.89 1.66 -26.01
N ASN A 136 6.17 1.88 -27.10
CA ASN A 136 5.27 3.04 -27.24
C ASN A 136 4.07 2.92 -26.29
N GLY A 137 3.38 1.78 -26.29
CA GLY A 137 2.26 1.54 -25.38
C GLY A 137 2.70 1.57 -23.91
N THR A 138 3.86 1.00 -23.60
CA THR A 138 4.40 0.97 -22.23
C THR A 138 4.76 2.37 -21.73
N VAL A 139 5.41 3.22 -22.54
CA VAL A 139 5.70 4.62 -22.17
C VAL A 139 4.41 5.42 -21.95
N LEU A 140 3.41 5.25 -22.81
CA LEU A 140 2.12 5.94 -22.67
C LEU A 140 1.39 5.54 -21.38
N ALA A 141 1.32 4.23 -21.10
CA ALA A 141 0.75 3.70 -19.87
C ALA A 141 1.51 4.21 -18.64
N PHE A 142 2.84 4.25 -18.69
CA PHE A 142 3.65 4.75 -17.60
C PHE A 142 3.39 6.24 -17.32
N ALA A 143 3.36 7.06 -18.37
CA ALA A 143 3.03 8.47 -18.25
C ALA A 143 1.61 8.68 -17.71
N ASP A 144 0.65 7.82 -18.09
CA ASP A 144 -0.72 7.87 -17.60
C ASP A 144 -0.82 7.57 -16.09
N VAL A 145 -0.19 6.49 -15.61
CA VAL A 145 -0.12 6.19 -14.16
C VAL A 145 0.48 7.36 -13.38
N MET A 146 1.54 7.99 -13.90
CA MET A 146 2.16 9.15 -13.25
C MET A 146 1.24 10.39 -13.26
N ARG A 147 0.47 10.62 -14.31
CA ARG A 147 -0.50 11.74 -14.38
C ARG A 147 -1.69 11.54 -13.45
N LYS A 148 -2.25 10.33 -13.40
CA LYS A 148 -3.35 9.95 -12.50
C LYS A 148 -2.95 9.97 -11.02
N LYS A 149 -1.65 9.93 -10.76
CA LYS A 149 -1.03 9.73 -9.45
C LYS A 149 -1.29 8.31 -8.95
N ILE A 150 -0.33 7.82 -8.18
CA ILE A 150 -0.38 6.48 -7.64
C ILE A 150 -1.22 6.53 -6.36
N SER A 151 -2.50 6.19 -6.48
CA SER A 151 -3.41 6.14 -5.32
C SER A 151 -2.98 5.01 -4.38
N MET A 152 -2.98 5.25 -3.07
CA MET A 152 -2.67 4.20 -2.09
C MET A 152 -3.85 3.22 -1.99
N PRO A 153 -3.61 1.90 -1.85
CA PRO A 153 -4.69 0.92 -1.73
C PRO A 153 -5.69 1.22 -0.61
N ALA A 154 -5.19 1.74 0.52
CA ALA A 154 -5.99 2.08 1.68
C ALA A 154 -6.45 3.55 1.72
N HIS A 155 -6.50 4.27 0.59
CA HIS A 155 -6.92 5.68 0.59
C HIS A 155 -8.37 5.91 1.03
N LEU A 156 -9.21 4.87 1.01
CA LEU A 156 -10.59 4.91 1.50
C LEU A 156 -10.73 4.47 2.98
N MET A 157 -9.63 4.39 3.72
CA MET A 157 -9.62 3.96 5.12
C MET A 157 -10.54 4.82 6.01
N TYR A 158 -11.43 4.15 6.76
CA TYR A 158 -12.44 4.77 7.61
C TYR A 158 -12.66 3.95 8.88
N ASP A 159 -12.77 4.59 10.05
CA ASP A 159 -12.88 3.93 11.36
C ASP A 159 -14.27 4.09 12.04
N GLY A 160 -15.25 4.59 11.29
CA GLY A 160 -16.61 4.81 11.77
C GLY A 160 -16.91 6.22 12.30
N GLN A 161 -15.96 7.16 12.27
CA GLN A 161 -16.26 8.59 12.44
C GLN A 161 -15.49 9.47 11.44
N GLY A 162 -16.12 10.54 10.96
CA GLY A 162 -15.39 11.62 10.27
C GLY A 162 -15.33 11.54 8.75
N GLN A 163 -16.49 11.64 8.08
CA GLN A 163 -16.58 11.95 6.64
C GLN A 163 -15.78 13.23 6.26
N LYS A 164 -15.68 14.18 7.20
CA LYS A 164 -14.99 15.47 7.01
C LYS A 164 -13.44 15.41 7.02
N ALA A 165 -12.84 14.39 7.65
CA ALA A 165 -11.37 14.26 7.71
C ALA A 165 -10.81 13.51 6.49
N GLN A 166 -11.57 12.52 6.00
CA GLN A 166 -11.28 11.81 4.76
C GLN A 166 -11.34 12.75 3.55
N ASP A 167 -12.36 13.63 3.49
CA ASP A 167 -12.41 14.67 2.46
C ASP A 167 -11.16 15.55 2.50
N TYR A 168 -10.74 16.05 3.67
CA TYR A 168 -9.56 16.91 3.81
C TYR A 168 -8.25 16.26 3.36
N VAL A 169 -8.05 14.97 3.63
CA VAL A 169 -6.86 14.19 3.21
C VAL A 169 -6.92 13.83 1.72
N CYS A 170 -8.10 13.56 1.18
CA CYS A 170 -8.29 13.27 -0.24
C CYS A 170 -8.15 14.53 -1.13
N VAL A 171 -8.35 15.76 -0.61
CA VAL A 171 -8.10 17.02 -1.36
C VAL A 171 -6.66 17.56 -1.22
N LEU A 172 -5.77 16.88 -0.49
CA LEU A 172 -4.36 17.27 -0.34
C LEU A 172 -3.45 17.02 -1.56
N PRO A 173 -3.69 16.02 -2.45
CA PRO A 173 -2.81 15.74 -3.58
C PRO A 173 -2.51 16.91 -4.55
N PRO A 174 -3.41 17.89 -4.80
CA PRO A 174 -3.09 19.10 -5.57
C PRO A 174 -2.20 20.11 -4.81
N ARG A 175 -2.21 20.11 -3.45
CA ARG A 175 -1.43 21.01 -2.60
C ARG A 175 0.01 20.54 -2.33
N ILE A 176 0.23 19.22 -2.33
CA ILE A 176 1.52 18.59 -2.00
C ILE A 176 2.65 19.02 -2.95
N ARG A 177 2.37 19.28 -4.23
CA ARG A 177 3.39 19.66 -5.23
C ARG A 177 4.10 20.99 -4.95
N ARG A 178 3.52 21.91 -4.17
CA ARG A 178 4.15 23.19 -3.78
C ARG A 178 4.70 23.21 -2.35
N LEU A 179 4.34 22.21 -1.55
CA LEU A 179 4.67 22.12 -0.12
C LEU A 179 5.89 21.23 0.12
N GLU A 180 6.08 20.15 -0.63
CA GLU A 180 7.19 19.20 -0.41
C GLU A 180 8.57 19.86 -0.57
N GLU A 181 8.74 20.76 -1.55
CA GLU A 181 9.95 21.56 -1.75
C GLU A 181 10.14 22.67 -0.69
N ARG A 182 9.08 23.07 0.03
CA ARG A 182 9.12 24.07 1.13
C ARG A 182 9.17 23.44 2.53
N ALA A 183 8.72 22.20 2.69
CA ALA A 183 8.58 21.48 3.95
C ALA A 183 9.93 21.00 4.51
N GLN A 184 10.93 20.78 3.65
CA GLN A 184 12.29 20.43 4.08
C GLN A 184 13.01 21.55 4.88
N GLY A 185 12.47 22.77 4.88
CA GLY A 185 12.98 23.89 5.70
C GLY A 185 12.23 24.13 7.02
N ARG A 186 11.09 23.47 7.25
CA ARG A 186 10.27 23.65 8.47
C ARG A 186 9.51 22.37 8.82
N THR A 187 10.18 21.40 9.44
CA THR A 187 9.50 20.37 10.25
C THR A 187 8.90 21.03 11.49
N LYS A 188 7.74 21.67 11.34
CA LYS A 188 6.87 21.98 12.48
C LYS A 188 6.11 20.70 12.84
N GLN A 189 6.05 20.37 14.12
CA GLN A 189 5.18 19.29 14.59
C GLN A 189 3.73 19.63 14.18
N GLY A 190 3.09 18.72 13.43
CA GLY A 190 1.69 18.86 13.05
C GLY A 190 0.76 18.82 14.27
N PRO A 191 -0.52 19.17 14.09
CA PRO A 191 -1.49 19.07 15.18
C PRO A 191 -1.54 17.63 15.71
N ARG A 192 -1.64 17.51 17.03
CA ARG A 192 -1.91 16.24 17.70
C ARG A 192 -3.39 15.90 17.48
N LEU A 193 -3.65 14.73 16.93
CA LEU A 193 -5.00 14.25 16.68
C LEU A 193 -5.23 12.93 17.41
N PRO A 194 -6.43 12.70 17.96
CA PRO A 194 -6.77 11.43 18.58
C PRO A 194 -6.89 10.34 17.53
N PHE A 195 -6.41 9.14 17.84
CA PHE A 195 -6.54 7.96 16.98
C PHE A 195 -7.25 6.83 17.73
N ARG A 196 -8.38 6.35 17.17
CA ARG A 196 -9.19 5.29 17.80
C ARG A 196 -8.43 3.99 17.98
N TRP A 197 -7.52 3.68 17.05
CA TRP A 197 -6.64 2.50 17.13
C TRP A 197 -5.75 2.46 18.36
N ILE A 198 -5.53 3.59 19.04
CA ILE A 198 -4.73 3.66 20.27
C ILE A 198 -5.55 4.19 21.45
N TYR A 199 -6.84 3.83 21.52
CA TYR A 199 -7.76 4.23 22.59
C TYR A 199 -7.95 5.75 22.67
N ASP A 200 -8.12 6.39 21.52
CA ASP A 200 -8.29 7.85 21.36
C ASP A 200 -7.12 8.69 21.91
N ARG A 201 -5.95 8.06 22.14
CA ARG A 201 -4.73 8.77 22.49
C ARG A 201 -4.24 9.62 21.32
N GLU A 202 -3.61 10.72 21.65
CA GLU A 202 -3.13 11.70 20.67
C GLU A 202 -1.79 11.29 20.03
N GLY A 203 -1.82 11.06 18.73
CA GLY A 203 -0.65 10.87 17.88
C GLY A 203 -0.20 12.16 17.21
N THR A 204 1.09 12.26 16.87
CA THR A 204 1.59 13.35 16.04
C THR A 204 1.31 13.02 14.59
N THR A 205 0.59 13.89 13.88
CA THR A 205 0.47 13.78 12.43
C THR A 205 1.68 14.44 11.76
N LEU A 206 2.20 13.83 10.71
CA LEU A 206 3.12 14.52 9.81
C LEU A 206 2.30 15.58 9.08
N SER A 207 2.55 16.86 9.35
CA SER A 207 1.98 17.94 8.53
C SER A 207 2.60 17.86 7.15
N ALA A 208 1.76 17.65 6.14
CA ALA A 208 2.14 17.78 4.73
C ALA A 208 2.51 19.23 4.38
#